data_AF-A0A0B6YXW1-F1
#
_entry.id   AF-A0A0B6YXW1-F1
#
_cell.length_a   1.000
_cell.length_b   1.000
_cell.length_c   1.000
_cell.angle_alpha   90.00
_cell.angle_beta   90.00
_cell.angle_gamma   90.00
#
_symmetry.space_group_name_H-M   'P 1'
#
loop_
_entity.id
_entity.type
_entity.pdbx_description
1 polymer ?
#
loop_
_entity_poly.entity_id
_entity_poly.type
_entity_poly.pdbx_seq_one_letter_code
_entity_poly.pdbx_strand_id
1 'polypeptide(L)'
;SSFVDLVKMKKFSGLASGVCATGGGAYKFAGYFEEEIQLQLHKYDELECLLKGIHYSDRYNHRSECYYFCNPLNPENCEKKPFDFRNPYPYLVVNIGSGVSILSVRSKTDYSR
;
A
#
# COMPACT_ATOMS: atom_id res chain seq x y z
N SER A 1 8.72 2.34 -22.89
CA SER A 1 9.30 2.58 -21.54
C SER A 1 9.56 1.23 -20.94
N SER A 2 10.60 1.08 -20.12
CA SER A 2 11.14 -0.23 -19.70
C SER A 2 10.08 -1.22 -19.16
N PHE A 3 9.06 -0.76 -18.44
CA PHE A 3 7.98 -1.62 -17.96
C PHE A 3 7.06 -2.11 -19.10
N VAL A 4 6.64 -1.22 -19.99
CA VAL A 4 5.74 -1.57 -21.12
C VAL A 4 6.42 -2.57 -22.05
N ASP A 5 7.70 -2.33 -22.31
CA ASP A 5 8.52 -3.17 -23.18
C ASP A 5 8.67 -4.57 -22.56
N LEU A 6 8.83 -4.65 -21.23
CA LEU A 6 8.81 -5.90 -20.47
C LEU A 6 7.46 -6.63 -20.58
N VAL A 7 6.34 -5.93 -20.40
CA VAL A 7 4.99 -6.52 -20.44
C VAL A 7 4.69 -7.08 -21.83
N LYS A 8 5.04 -6.34 -22.90
CA LYS A 8 4.94 -6.79 -24.29
C LYS A 8 5.85 -8.00 -24.54
N MET A 9 7.11 -7.95 -24.10
CA MET A 9 8.06 -9.07 -24.26
C MET A 9 7.58 -10.34 -23.55
N LYS A 10 7.02 -10.23 -22.35
CA LYS A 10 6.53 -11.36 -21.57
C LYS A 10 5.11 -11.79 -21.94
N LYS A 11 4.46 -11.13 -22.90
CA LYS A 11 3.10 -11.42 -23.38
C LYS A 11 2.08 -11.55 -22.25
N PHE A 12 2.09 -10.62 -21.29
CA PHE A 12 1.20 -10.69 -20.12
C PHE A 12 -0.29 -10.65 -20.50
N SER A 13 -0.65 -10.06 -21.62
CA SER A 13 -2.03 -10.11 -22.16
C SER A 13 -2.50 -11.53 -22.47
N GLY A 14 -1.59 -12.50 -22.64
CA GLY A 14 -1.92 -13.92 -22.74
C GLY A 14 -1.97 -14.67 -21.40
N LEU A 15 -1.60 -14.03 -20.30
CA LEU A 15 -1.50 -14.65 -18.96
C LEU A 15 -2.59 -14.15 -17.99
N ALA A 16 -3.04 -12.91 -18.16
CA ALA A 16 -4.09 -12.31 -17.35
C ALA A 16 -4.95 -11.37 -18.21
N SER A 17 -6.24 -11.28 -17.90
CA SER A 17 -7.15 -10.34 -18.57
C SER A 17 -7.06 -8.92 -18.02
N GLY A 18 -6.44 -8.74 -16.85
CA GLY A 18 -6.32 -7.44 -16.21
C GLY A 18 -5.43 -7.47 -14.97
N VAL A 19 -5.14 -6.27 -14.46
CA VAL A 19 -4.26 -6.03 -13.31
C VAL A 19 -5.00 -5.16 -12.29
N CYS A 20 -4.98 -5.56 -11.02
CA CYS A 20 -5.45 -4.74 -9.92
C CYS A 20 -4.44 -3.61 -9.66
N ALA A 21 -4.90 -2.36 -9.72
CA ALA A 21 -4.06 -1.20 -9.53
C ALA A 21 -4.76 -0.17 -8.62
N THR A 22 -3.96 0.55 -7.86
CA THR A 22 -4.41 1.62 -6.97
C THR A 22 -3.50 2.85 -7.12
N GLY A 23 -3.85 3.95 -6.46
CA GLY A 23 -3.13 5.23 -6.55
C GLY A 23 -3.38 5.99 -7.86
N GLY A 24 -2.88 7.23 -7.92
CA GLY A 24 -3.15 8.14 -9.05
C GLY A 24 -2.71 7.61 -10.43
N GLY A 25 -1.68 6.74 -10.47
CA GLY A 25 -1.22 6.10 -11.70
C GLY A 25 -2.27 5.18 -12.34
N ALA A 26 -3.09 4.50 -11.52
CA ALA A 26 -4.14 3.61 -12.01
C ALA A 26 -5.19 4.35 -12.85
N TYR A 27 -5.44 5.62 -12.54
CA TYR A 27 -6.32 6.49 -13.33
C TYR A 27 -5.58 7.14 -14.49
N LYS A 28 -4.39 7.70 -14.23
CA LYS A 28 -3.60 8.42 -15.24
C LYS A 28 -3.23 7.55 -16.44
N PHE A 29 -2.94 6.26 -16.22
CA PHE A 29 -2.43 5.37 -17.25
C PHE A 29 -3.45 4.32 -17.73
N ALA A 30 -4.72 4.41 -17.32
CA ALA A 30 -5.76 3.43 -17.68
C ALA A 30 -5.91 3.24 -19.20
N GLY A 31 -6.12 4.33 -19.94
CA GLY A 31 -6.28 4.27 -21.41
C GLY A 31 -5.04 3.71 -22.10
N TYR A 32 -3.85 4.12 -21.65
CA TYR A 32 -2.60 3.59 -22.19
C TYR A 32 -2.45 2.08 -21.98
N PHE A 33 -2.86 1.54 -20.82
CA PHE A 33 -2.83 0.10 -20.58
C PHE A 33 -3.83 -0.67 -21.46
N GLU A 34 -5.02 -0.13 -21.66
CA GLU A 34 -6.03 -0.75 -22.52
C GLU A 34 -5.60 -0.74 -24.00
N GLU A 35 -5.12 0.40 -24.49
CA GLU A 35 -4.78 0.59 -25.91
C GLU A 35 -3.46 -0.08 -26.29
N GLU A 36 -2.39 0.14 -25.52
CA GLU A 36 -1.04 -0.28 -25.91
C GLU A 36 -0.63 -1.64 -25.37
N ILE A 37 -1.22 -2.05 -24.24
CA ILE A 37 -0.82 -3.26 -23.51
C ILE A 37 -1.90 -4.34 -23.60
N GLN A 38 -3.12 -3.99 -24.01
CA GLN A 38 -4.27 -4.89 -24.07
C GLN A 38 -4.57 -5.56 -22.73
N LEU A 39 -4.38 -4.81 -21.63
CA LEU A 39 -4.71 -5.25 -20.27
C LEU A 39 -5.64 -4.24 -19.63
N GLN A 40 -6.70 -4.73 -18.99
CA GLN A 40 -7.60 -3.87 -18.20
C GLN A 40 -6.97 -3.54 -16.84
N LEU A 41 -7.08 -2.28 -16.40
CA LEU A 41 -6.75 -1.91 -15.02
C LEU A 41 -8.02 -1.95 -14.16
N HIS A 42 -8.04 -2.90 -13.21
CA HIS A 42 -9.04 -2.91 -12.14
C HIS A 42 -8.61 -1.90 -11.08
N LYS A 43 -9.23 -0.72 -11.10
CA LYS A 43 -8.91 0.41 -10.23
C LYS A 43 -9.51 0.22 -8.84
N TYR A 44 -8.69 0.44 -7.82
CA TYR A 44 -9.09 0.44 -6.40
C TYR A 44 -8.68 1.74 -5.73
N ASP A 45 -9.39 2.13 -4.67
CA ASP A 45 -9.06 3.32 -3.88
C ASP A 45 -7.70 3.17 -3.17
N GLU A 46 -6.92 4.25 -3.16
CA GLU A 46 -5.56 4.28 -2.60
C GLU A 46 -5.53 4.03 -1.10
N LEU A 47 -6.43 4.71 -0.39
CA LEU A 47 -6.46 4.71 1.06
C LEU A 47 -7.05 3.40 1.60
N GLU A 48 -8.09 2.88 0.93
CA GLU A 48 -8.65 1.57 1.25
C GLU A 48 -7.63 0.44 1.03
N CYS A 49 -6.91 0.44 -0.10
CA CYS A 49 -5.85 -0.53 -0.36
C CYS A 49 -4.72 -0.44 0.67
N LEU A 50 -4.32 0.77 1.06
CA LEU A 50 -3.31 1.00 2.10
C LEU A 50 -3.73 0.37 3.44
N LEU A 51 -4.93 0.66 3.93
CA LEU A 51 -5.41 0.14 5.20
C LEU A 51 -5.57 -1.38 5.16
N LYS A 52 -6.10 -1.94 4.06
CA LYS A 52 -6.19 -3.40 3.88
C LYS A 52 -4.81 -4.05 3.88
N GLY A 53 -3.83 -3.43 3.23
CA GLY A 53 -2.45 -3.90 3.20
C GLY A 53 -1.80 -3.92 4.58
N ILE A 54 -1.90 -2.83 5.34
CA ILE A 54 -1.38 -2.74 6.72
C ILE A 54 -1.97 -3.85 7.60
N HIS A 55 -3.30 -3.99 7.62
CA HIS A 55 -3.97 -5.00 8.44
C HIS A 55 -3.65 -6.43 7.99
N TYR A 56 -3.47 -6.67 6.69
CA TYR A 56 -3.07 -7.97 6.17
C TYR A 56 -1.66 -8.33 6.62
N SER A 57 -0.70 -7.42 6.41
CA SER A 57 0.70 -7.65 6.79
C SER A 57 0.86 -7.93 8.28
N ASP A 58 0.20 -7.15 9.14
CA ASP A 58 0.27 -7.37 10.59
C ASP A 58 -0.36 -8.70 11.02
N ARG A 59 -1.52 -9.05 10.45
CA ARG A 59 -2.21 -10.31 10.80
C ARG A 59 -1.40 -11.55 10.47
N TYR A 60 -0.71 -11.55 9.33
CA TYR A 60 -0.07 -12.76 8.79
C TYR A 60 1.44 -12.80 8.97
N ASN A 61 2.08 -11.71 9.41
CA ASN A 61 3.49 -11.75 9.77
C ASN A 61 3.69 -12.21 11.22
N HIS A 62 4.36 -13.36 11.38
CA HIS A 62 4.63 -13.97 12.68
C HIS A 62 5.66 -13.20 13.53
N ARG A 63 6.37 -12.19 13.01
CA ARG A 63 7.42 -11.43 13.74
C ARG A 63 7.01 -10.05 14.25
N SER A 64 5.72 -9.69 14.25
CA SER A 64 5.23 -8.32 14.50
C SER A 64 5.84 -7.32 13.52
N GLU A 65 5.08 -6.95 12.48
CA GLU A 65 5.55 -6.04 11.43
C GLU A 65 5.74 -4.60 11.95
N CYS A 66 4.87 -4.18 12.86
CA CYS A 66 4.92 -2.84 13.45
C CYS A 66 6.01 -2.73 14.52
N TYR A 67 6.65 -1.56 14.62
CA TYR A 67 7.69 -1.30 15.60
C TYR A 67 7.74 0.18 15.99
N TYR A 68 8.42 0.47 17.09
CA TYR A 68 8.73 1.82 17.52
C TYR A 68 10.18 1.90 18.01
N PHE A 69 10.71 3.11 18.14
CA PHE A 69 12.01 3.35 18.78
C PHE A 69 11.79 3.75 20.24
N CYS A 70 12.32 2.96 21.17
CA CYS A 70 12.41 3.31 22.57
C CYS A 70 13.61 4.24 22.78
N ASN A 71 13.45 5.30 23.58
CA ASN A 71 14.47 6.34 23.80
C ASN A 71 15.02 7.00 22.52
N PRO A 72 14.18 7.47 21.58
CA PRO A 72 14.64 7.93 20.26
C PRO A 72 15.57 9.14 20.29
N LEU A 73 15.57 9.90 21.40
CA LEU A 73 16.41 11.09 21.58
C LEU A 73 17.77 10.79 22.25
N ASN A 74 17.99 9.57 22.74
CA ASN A 74 19.25 9.15 23.34
C ASN A 74 19.92 8.11 22.43
N PRO A 75 20.93 8.49 21.63
CA PRO A 75 21.57 7.59 20.67
C PRO A 75 22.16 6.31 21.28
N GLU A 76 22.65 6.35 22.52
CA GLU A 76 23.25 5.19 23.19
C GLU A 76 22.22 4.16 23.63
N ASN A 77 20.99 4.59 23.88
CA ASN A 77 19.89 3.76 24.38
C ASN A 77 18.72 3.63 23.39
N CYS A 78 18.88 4.11 22.16
CA CYS A 78 17.86 4.06 21.12
C CYS A 78 17.72 2.64 20.58
N GLU A 79 16.57 2.02 20.86
CA GLU A 79 16.34 0.61 20.54
C GLU A 79 15.05 0.44 19.74
N LYS A 80 15.12 -0.28 18.61
CA LYS A 80 13.94 -0.71 17.85
C LYS A 80 13.23 -1.84 18.59
N LYS A 81 11.97 -1.63 18.97
CA LYS A 81 11.13 -2.63 19.65
C LYS A 81 9.89 -2.98 18.83
N PRO A 82 9.47 -4.26 18.81
CA PRO A 82 8.23 -4.65 18.14
C PRO A 82 7.03 -3.99 18.84
N PHE A 83 6.00 -3.71 18.06
CA PHE A 83 4.71 -3.21 18.52
C PHE A 83 3.61 -4.20 18.11
N ASP A 84 2.77 -4.61 19.05
CA ASP A 84 1.63 -5.47 18.76
C ASP A 84 0.48 -4.66 18.15
N PHE A 85 0.32 -4.76 16.83
CA PHE A 85 -0.67 -3.98 16.08
C PHE A 85 -1.96 -4.78 15.76
N ARG A 86 -2.19 -5.92 16.44
CA ARG A 86 -3.34 -6.82 16.15
C ARG A 86 -4.71 -6.20 16.46
N ASN A 87 -4.78 -5.30 17.43
CA ASN A 87 -5.99 -4.53 17.76
C ASN A 87 -5.63 -3.05 17.98
N PRO A 88 -5.30 -2.32 16.90
CA PRO A 88 -4.61 -1.04 16.99
C PRO A 88 -5.56 0.15 17.12
N TYR A 89 -6.87 -0.07 17.15
CA TYR A 89 -7.85 1.01 17.09
C TYR A 89 -7.99 1.74 18.45
N PRO A 90 -8.16 3.08 18.45
CA PRO A 90 -8.02 3.98 17.30
C PRO A 90 -6.55 4.31 17.00
N TYR A 91 -6.23 4.60 15.74
CA TYR A 91 -4.88 5.05 15.35
C TYR A 91 -4.91 6.07 14.20
N LEU A 92 -3.77 6.75 14.00
CA LEU A 92 -3.53 7.61 12.85
C LEU A 92 -2.61 6.91 11.86
N VAL A 93 -2.95 6.98 10.57
CA VAL A 93 -2.02 6.64 9.49
C VAL A 93 -1.51 7.93 8.90
N VAL A 94 -0.19 8.09 8.87
CA VAL A 94 0.48 9.19 8.17
C VAL A 94 1.21 8.57 6.99
N ASN A 95 0.60 8.63 5.81
CA ASN A 95 1.20 8.15 4.57
C ASN A 95 2.07 9.25 3.95
N ILE A 96 3.39 9.01 3.90
CA ILE A 96 4.39 9.96 3.41
C ILE A 96 4.86 9.49 2.02
N GLY A 97 4.37 10.15 0.98
CA GLY A 97 4.74 9.92 -0.43
C GLY A 97 5.19 11.21 -1.11
N SER A 98 4.76 11.46 -2.36
CA SER A 98 4.98 12.75 -3.02
C SER A 98 4.30 13.93 -2.32
N GLY A 99 3.27 13.64 -1.53
CA GLY A 99 2.67 14.53 -0.53
C GLY A 99 2.45 13.77 0.77
N VAL A 100 1.62 14.31 1.67
CA VAL A 100 1.25 13.64 2.92
C VAL A 100 -0.26 13.47 3.00
N SER A 101 -0.71 12.26 3.33
CA SER A 101 -2.10 11.96 3.67
C SER A 101 -2.16 11.48 5.10
N ILE A 102 -3.03 12.09 5.90
CA ILE A 102 -3.28 11.70 7.29
C ILE A 102 -4.68 11.09 7.33
N LEU A 103 -4.84 9.97 8.03
CA LEU A 103 -6.11 9.30 8.21
C LEU A 103 -6.35 9.02 9.68
N SER A 104 -7.56 9.31 10.15
CA SER A 104 -8.08 8.84 11.42
C SER A 104 -8.79 7.51 11.22
N VAL A 105 -8.29 6.45 11.85
CA VAL A 105 -8.86 5.09 11.76
C VAL A 105 -9.47 4.71 13.10
N ARG A 106 -10.81 4.65 13.13
CA ARG A 106 -11.60 4.37 14.34
C ARG A 106 -11.96 2.89 14.44
N SER A 107 -12.14 2.21 13.31
CA SER A 107 -12.35 0.76 13.24
C SER A 107 -11.93 0.20 11.87
N LYS A 108 -12.13 -1.11 11.65
CA LYS A 108 -11.88 -1.77 10.35
C LYS A 108 -12.65 -1.13 9.18
N THR A 109 -13.79 -0.53 9.45
CA THR A 109 -14.71 0.03 8.43
C THR A 109 -15.04 1.50 8.67
N ASP A 110 -14.51 2.12 9.72
CA ASP A 110 -14.70 3.53 10.04
C ASP A 110 -13.34 4.23 10.04
N TYR A 111 -13.10 4.98 8.97
CA TYR A 111 -11.92 5.81 8.81
C TYR A 111 -12.24 7.04 7.94
N SER A 112 -11.54 8.14 8.19
CA SER A 112 -11.67 9.37 7.42
C SER A 112 -10.29 10.00 7.22
N ARG A 113 -10.09 10.62 6.06
CA ARG A 113 -8.95 11.50 5.79
C ARG A 113 -9.14 12.83 6.52
#